data_AF-A0A962F1V7-F1
#
_entry.id   AF-A0A962F1V7-F1
#
_cell.length_a   1.000
_cell.length_b   1.000
_cell.length_c   1.000
_cell.angle_alpha   90.00
_cell.angle_beta   90.00
_cell.angle_gamma   90.00
#
_symmetry.space_group_name_H-M   'P 1'
#
loop_
_entity.id
_entity.type
_entity.pdbx_description
1 polymer ?
#
loop_
_entity_poly.entity_id
_entity_poly.type
_entity_poly.pdbx_seq_one_letter_code
_entity_poly.pdbx_strand_id
1 'polypeptide(L)'
;MSKTGAKAAGSGVLLVMMAAMVLMSAQPSYAENKQLSEKSVKTFMEYAWSLVPAQFTKPNGEIVQVDKKKKNEVLVPVDVAREVIRVGRISAHAQVCDLSQAQVANYRSLMQRESDKKKWSEQQMIYINQLHLTTVMLLTGKIKLVEKQGDKQVVVEERKSPVQTCAPEYKEKVAQVIADYVSKGPPISTAMEMPGAPDAKTAADVKTEPAQKK
;
A
#
# COMPACT_ATOMS: atom_id res chain seq x y z
N MET A 1 38.84 7.68 -68.04
CA MET A 1 37.92 8.04 -69.13
C MET A 1 37.33 6.75 -69.70
N SER A 2 36.07 6.45 -69.38
CA SER A 2 35.22 5.53 -70.15
C SER A 2 33.76 5.90 -69.89
N LYS A 3 32.98 5.82 -70.96
CA LYS A 3 31.74 6.54 -71.24
C LYS A 3 30.50 5.85 -70.67
N THR A 4 29.54 6.70 -70.27
CA THR A 4 28.09 6.68 -70.54
C THR A 4 27.37 5.35 -70.83
N GLY A 5 26.28 5.09 -70.11
CA GLY A 5 25.21 4.18 -70.52
C GLY A 5 23.94 4.40 -69.70
N ALA A 6 22.85 4.80 -70.36
CA ALA A 6 21.63 5.33 -69.76
C ALA A 6 20.51 4.28 -69.59
N LYS A 7 19.65 4.54 -68.59
CA LYS A 7 18.21 4.28 -68.45
C LYS A 7 17.58 3.07 -69.17
N ALA A 8 16.94 2.20 -68.38
CA ALA A 8 15.68 1.57 -68.76
C ALA A 8 14.70 1.68 -67.59
N ALA A 9 13.54 2.28 -67.87
CA ALA A 9 12.38 2.36 -67.00
C ALA A 9 11.59 1.06 -67.08
N GLY A 10 11.09 0.60 -65.93
CA GLY A 10 10.13 -0.49 -65.84
C GLY A 10 9.22 -0.24 -64.64
N SER A 11 8.07 0.38 -64.88
CA SER A 11 6.96 0.41 -63.92
C SER A 11 6.35 -0.98 -63.83
N GLY A 12 6.50 -1.62 -62.68
CA GLY A 12 5.81 -2.85 -62.31
C GLY A 12 5.49 -2.80 -60.83
N VAL A 13 4.22 -2.53 -60.54
CA VAL A 13 3.66 -2.56 -59.18
C VAL A 13 3.78 -3.97 -58.62
N LEU A 14 4.42 -4.11 -57.46
CA LEU A 14 4.05 -5.09 -56.44
C LEU A 14 4.62 -4.62 -55.09
N LEU A 15 3.73 -3.99 -54.32
CA LEU A 15 3.72 -4.02 -52.86
C LEU A 15 4.13 -5.41 -52.37
N VAL A 16 5.00 -5.48 -51.35
CA VAL A 16 4.90 -6.39 -50.19
C VAL A 16 6.18 -6.29 -49.33
N MET A 17 5.96 -6.14 -48.01
CA MET A 17 6.89 -6.31 -46.88
C MET A 17 7.72 -5.09 -46.41
N MET A 18 6.98 -4.15 -45.80
CA MET A 18 7.39 -3.47 -44.58
C MET A 18 7.68 -4.46 -43.43
N ALA A 19 8.37 -3.94 -42.40
CA ALA A 19 8.43 -4.40 -41.01
C ALA A 19 9.63 -5.28 -40.62
N ALA A 20 10.81 -4.68 -40.63
CA ALA A 20 11.92 -5.12 -39.78
C ALA A 20 12.54 -3.90 -39.09
N MET A 21 11.83 -3.33 -38.12
CA MET A 21 12.38 -2.49 -37.03
C MET A 21 11.25 -2.17 -36.05
N VAL A 22 11.61 -2.11 -34.76
CA VAL A 22 10.74 -1.83 -33.59
C VAL A 22 9.99 -3.04 -33.00
N LEU A 23 10.76 -4.01 -32.51
CA LEU A 23 10.38 -4.79 -31.31
C LEU A 23 11.30 -4.40 -30.15
N MET A 24 11.27 -3.11 -29.78
CA MET A 24 11.83 -2.63 -28.51
C MET A 24 10.68 -2.55 -27.51
N SER A 25 10.63 -3.53 -26.60
CA SER A 25 10.09 -3.42 -25.24
C SER A 25 8.75 -2.68 -25.06
N ALA A 26 7.63 -3.38 -25.29
CA ALA A 26 6.42 -3.14 -24.51
C ALA A 26 6.58 -3.76 -23.11
N GLN A 27 7.54 -3.24 -22.34
CA GLN A 27 7.51 -3.41 -20.89
C GLN A 27 6.36 -2.52 -20.40
N PRO A 28 5.46 -2.99 -19.51
CA PRO A 28 4.53 -2.09 -18.85
C PRO A 28 5.36 -1.03 -18.12
N SER A 29 5.37 0.17 -18.68
CA SER A 29 5.99 1.33 -18.07
C SER A 29 5.25 1.61 -16.76
N TYR A 30 5.92 1.42 -15.63
CA TYR A 30 5.48 1.98 -14.34
C TYR A 30 5.52 3.53 -14.34
N ALA A 31 5.87 4.14 -15.47
CA ALA A 31 5.79 5.57 -15.73
C ALA A 31 4.41 5.95 -16.30
N GLU A 32 3.36 5.77 -15.50
CA GLU A 32 2.32 6.80 -15.42
C GLU A 32 1.97 6.99 -13.95
N ASN A 33 2.38 8.14 -13.43
CA ASN A 33 1.85 8.74 -12.20
C ASN A 33 0.37 9.07 -12.43
N LYS A 34 -0.49 8.07 -12.65
CA LYS A 34 -1.93 8.24 -12.52
C LYS A 34 -2.19 8.35 -11.03
N GLN A 35 -1.87 9.54 -10.49
CA GLN A 35 -2.09 9.89 -9.11
C GLN A 35 -3.52 9.50 -8.77
N LEU A 36 -3.69 8.89 -7.60
CA LEU A 36 -5.02 8.53 -7.12
C LEU A 36 -5.95 9.74 -7.24
N SER A 37 -7.08 9.53 -7.91
CA SER A 37 -8.12 10.55 -8.00
C SER A 37 -8.50 10.99 -6.60
N GLU A 38 -8.78 12.28 -6.41
CA GLU A 38 -9.16 12.81 -5.09
C GLU A 38 -10.35 12.05 -4.51
N LYS A 39 -11.32 11.66 -5.36
CA LYS A 39 -12.46 10.84 -4.96
C LYS A 39 -12.00 9.50 -4.37
N SER A 40 -11.10 8.79 -5.04
CA SER A 40 -10.54 7.53 -4.53
C SER A 40 -9.79 7.75 -3.21
N VAL A 41 -8.99 8.80 -3.09
CA VAL A 41 -8.27 9.13 -1.84
C VAL A 41 -9.26 9.33 -0.70
N LYS A 42 -10.30 10.16 -0.91
CA LYS A 42 -11.35 10.39 0.08
C LYS A 42 -12.07 9.10 0.46
N THR A 43 -12.34 8.20 -0.48
CA THR A 43 -12.94 6.89 -0.16
C THR A 43 -12.05 6.06 0.77
N PHE A 44 -10.74 5.97 0.52
CA PHE A 44 -9.82 5.28 1.45
C PHE A 44 -9.78 5.97 2.82
N MET A 45 -9.79 7.30 2.84
CA MET A 45 -9.84 8.08 4.08
C MET A 45 -11.10 7.79 4.90
N GLU A 46 -12.27 7.71 4.26
CA GLU A 46 -13.52 7.35 4.93
C GLU A 46 -13.49 5.93 5.52
N TYR A 47 -12.99 4.96 4.76
CA TYR A 47 -12.84 3.60 5.27
C TYR A 47 -11.86 3.53 6.43
N ALA A 48 -10.73 4.22 6.33
CA ALA A 48 -9.77 4.32 7.43
C ALA A 48 -10.43 4.90 8.68
N TRP A 49 -11.18 6.00 8.54
CA TRP A 49 -11.88 6.63 9.66
C TRP A 49 -12.88 5.70 10.35
N SER A 50 -13.63 4.89 9.59
CA SER A 50 -14.55 3.90 10.18
C SER A 50 -13.84 2.85 11.03
N LEU A 51 -12.56 2.58 10.75
CA LEU A 51 -11.76 1.57 11.43
C LEU A 51 -10.86 2.14 12.55
N VAL A 52 -10.74 3.46 12.69
CA VAL A 52 -10.01 4.06 13.80
C VAL A 52 -10.70 3.72 15.12
N PRO A 53 -10.02 3.12 16.11
CA PRO A 53 -10.62 2.84 17.41
C PRO A 53 -10.87 4.13 18.19
N ALA A 54 -11.84 4.13 19.10
CA ALA A 54 -12.12 5.27 19.97
C ALA A 54 -11.03 5.50 21.03
N GLN A 55 -10.23 4.48 21.33
CA GLN A 55 -9.12 4.53 22.26
C GLN A 55 -7.95 3.73 21.71
N PHE A 56 -6.74 4.21 21.96
CA PHE A 56 -5.52 3.57 21.49
C PHE A 56 -4.48 3.57 22.62
N THR A 57 -3.97 2.39 22.96
CA THR A 57 -2.93 2.24 23.99
C THR A 57 -1.56 2.19 23.31
N LYS A 58 -0.71 3.15 23.65
CA LYS A 58 0.70 3.18 23.21
C LYS A 58 1.52 2.09 23.93
N PRO A 59 2.70 1.73 23.41
CA PRO A 59 3.57 0.74 24.05
C PRO A 59 4.06 1.18 25.44
N ASN A 60 4.14 2.49 25.68
CA ASN A 60 4.46 3.08 26.98
C ASN A 60 3.28 3.01 27.99
N GLY A 61 2.13 2.42 27.62
CA GLY A 61 0.94 2.31 28.46
C GLY A 61 0.00 3.52 28.43
N GLU A 62 0.36 4.59 27.74
CA GLU A 62 -0.47 5.80 27.63
C GLU A 62 -1.68 5.55 26.72
N ILE A 63 -2.86 5.99 27.17
CA ILE A 63 -4.12 5.84 26.42
C ILE A 63 -4.46 7.15 25.72
N VAL A 64 -4.49 7.11 24.39
CA VAL A 64 -4.97 8.21 23.56
C VAL A 64 -6.45 7.98 23.24
N GLN A 65 -7.30 8.92 23.63
CA GLN A 65 -8.71 8.93 23.22
C GLN A 65 -8.85 9.64 21.88
N VAL A 66 -9.54 9.01 20.95
CA VAL A 66 -9.88 9.59 19.65
C VAL A 66 -11.32 10.06 19.68
N ASP A 67 -11.53 11.36 19.53
CA ASP A 67 -12.88 11.92 19.47
C ASP A 67 -13.51 11.63 18.09
N LYS A 68 -14.35 10.60 18.05
CA LYS A 68 -15.06 10.19 16.82
C LYS A 68 -16.07 11.23 16.31
N LYS A 69 -16.41 12.25 17.10
CA LYS A 69 -17.26 13.38 16.67
C LYS A 69 -16.44 14.47 15.97
N LYS A 70 -15.14 14.55 16.25
CA LYS A 70 -14.23 15.57 15.71
C LYS A 70 -13.37 15.05 14.56
N LYS A 71 -14.00 14.34 13.63
CA LYS A 71 -13.34 13.75 12.46
C LYS A 71 -12.41 14.73 11.73
N ASN A 72 -12.86 15.96 11.49
CA ASN A 72 -12.10 16.95 10.72
C ASN A 72 -10.81 17.41 11.41
N GLU A 73 -10.69 17.25 12.73
CA GLU A 73 -9.46 17.55 13.48
C GLU A 73 -8.43 16.40 13.38
N VAL A 74 -8.90 15.19 13.05
CA VAL A 74 -8.09 13.96 12.99
C VAL A 74 -7.67 13.61 11.57
N LEU A 75 -8.46 13.98 10.56
CA LEU A 75 -8.12 13.74 9.16
C LEU A 75 -6.88 14.53 8.75
N VAL A 76 -5.97 13.87 8.03
CA VAL A 76 -4.85 14.54 7.37
C VAL A 76 -5.28 15.11 6.00
N PRO A 77 -4.57 16.12 5.48
CA PRO A 77 -4.76 16.63 4.13
C PRO A 77 -4.71 15.53 3.04
N VAL A 78 -5.45 15.73 1.94
CA VAL A 78 -5.62 14.75 0.86
C VAL A 78 -4.29 14.39 0.19
N ASP A 79 -3.37 15.33 0.07
CA ASP A 79 -2.01 15.11 -0.45
C ASP A 79 -1.19 14.16 0.44
N VAL A 80 -1.29 14.32 1.76
CA VAL A 80 -0.66 13.41 2.72
C VAL A 80 -1.31 12.04 2.65
N ALA A 81 -2.64 11.99 2.65
CA ALA A 81 -3.40 10.74 2.52
C ALA A 81 -3.04 9.98 1.23
N ARG A 82 -2.86 10.70 0.12
CA ARG A 82 -2.45 10.12 -1.17
C ARG A 82 -1.12 9.40 -1.07
N GLU A 83 -0.15 9.99 -0.37
CA GLU A 83 1.14 9.36 -0.13
C GLU A 83 1.01 8.13 0.76
N VAL A 84 0.29 8.24 1.88
CA VAL A 84 0.04 7.11 2.79
C VAL A 84 -0.60 5.93 2.05
N ILE A 85 -1.57 6.18 1.18
CA ILE A 85 -2.24 5.14 0.37
C ILE A 85 -1.27 4.56 -0.68
N ARG A 86 -0.41 5.38 -1.30
CA ARG A 86 0.61 4.88 -2.23
C ARG A 86 1.57 3.93 -1.53
N VAL A 87 2.08 4.31 -0.36
CA VAL A 87 2.95 3.45 0.46
C VAL A 87 2.20 2.18 0.88
N GLY A 88 0.93 2.31 1.32
CA GLY A 88 0.08 1.17 1.65
C GLY A 88 -0.12 0.18 0.49
N ARG A 89 -0.30 0.68 -0.74
CA ARG A 89 -0.37 -0.16 -1.95
C ARG A 89 0.91 -0.95 -2.17
N ILE A 90 2.06 -0.29 -2.05
CA ILE A 90 3.37 -0.95 -2.20
C ILE A 90 3.57 -2.01 -1.09
N SER A 91 3.18 -1.69 0.15
CA SER A 91 3.18 -2.66 1.26
C SER A 91 2.25 -3.85 1.01
N ALA A 92 1.09 -3.65 0.38
CA ALA A 92 0.20 -4.74 -0.01
C ALA A 92 0.86 -5.67 -1.03
N HIS A 93 1.52 -5.10 -2.05
CA HIS A 93 2.28 -5.88 -3.03
C HIS A 93 3.44 -6.65 -2.38
N ALA A 94 4.17 -6.03 -1.45
CA ALA A 94 5.20 -6.71 -0.68
C ALA A 94 4.65 -7.90 0.12
N GLN A 95 3.46 -7.75 0.73
CA GLN A 95 2.80 -8.84 1.45
C GLN A 95 2.41 -9.99 0.52
N VAL A 96 1.87 -9.69 -0.67
CA VAL A 96 1.53 -10.72 -1.68
C VAL A 96 2.78 -11.42 -2.21
N CYS A 97 3.91 -10.71 -2.32
CA CYS A 97 5.19 -11.24 -2.79
C CYS A 97 6.07 -11.88 -1.69
N ASP A 98 5.54 -12.00 -0.47
CA ASP A 98 6.24 -12.56 0.69
C ASP A 98 7.58 -11.84 0.98
N LEU A 99 7.51 -10.50 0.94
CA LEU A 99 8.60 -9.57 1.22
C LEU A 99 8.37 -8.86 2.56
N SER A 100 8.23 -9.62 3.64
CA SER A 100 7.87 -9.10 4.97
C SER A 100 8.82 -8.01 5.49
N GLN A 101 10.14 -8.18 5.33
CA GLN A 101 11.12 -7.17 5.75
C GLN A 101 11.00 -5.87 4.94
N ALA A 102 10.78 -5.98 3.63
CA ALA A 102 10.56 -4.80 2.79
C ALA A 102 9.25 -4.09 3.16
N GLN A 103 8.18 -4.85 3.42
CA GLN A 103 6.91 -4.30 3.90
C GLN A 103 7.09 -3.49 5.19
N VAL A 104 7.81 -4.04 6.16
CA VAL A 104 8.12 -3.37 7.45
C VAL A 104 8.97 -2.13 7.23
N ALA A 105 10.03 -2.21 6.43
CA ALA A 105 10.90 -1.06 6.14
C ALA A 105 10.13 0.07 5.45
N ASN A 106 9.26 -0.27 4.48
CA ASN A 106 8.41 0.68 3.77
C ASN A 106 7.47 1.43 4.74
N TYR A 107 6.81 0.69 5.62
CA TYR A 107 5.92 1.26 6.64
C TYR A 107 6.70 2.13 7.65
N ARG A 108 7.83 1.65 8.18
CA ARG A 108 8.65 2.41 9.14
C ARG A 108 9.19 3.70 8.55
N SER A 109 9.63 3.68 7.28
CA SER A 109 10.03 4.87 6.55
C SER A 109 8.92 5.92 6.52
N LEU A 110 7.69 5.51 6.18
CA LEU A 110 6.53 6.42 6.18
C LEU A 110 6.29 7.00 7.58
N MET A 111 6.20 6.15 8.61
CA MET A 111 5.86 6.62 9.95
C MET A 111 6.94 7.52 10.55
N GLN A 112 8.23 7.22 10.32
CA GLN A 112 9.34 8.08 10.73
C GLN A 112 9.26 9.44 10.03
N ARG A 113 9.04 9.48 8.71
CA ARG A 113 8.90 10.74 7.96
C ARG A 113 7.76 11.61 8.48
N GLU A 114 6.61 11.00 8.78
CA GLU A 114 5.46 11.76 9.28
C GLU A 114 5.70 12.22 10.72
N SER A 115 6.32 11.38 11.56
CA SER A 115 6.69 11.75 12.94
C SER A 115 7.71 12.90 12.97
N ASP A 116 8.74 12.86 12.12
CA ASP A 116 9.81 13.87 12.06
C ASP A 116 9.32 15.25 11.62
N LYS A 117 8.16 15.32 10.95
CA LYS A 117 7.52 16.61 10.62
C LYS A 117 7.03 17.35 11.86
N LYS A 118 6.85 16.66 13.00
CA LYS A 118 6.43 17.23 14.32
C LYS A 118 5.21 18.14 14.27
N LYS A 119 4.36 17.98 13.26
CA LYS A 119 3.16 18.81 13.03
C LYS A 119 1.84 18.06 13.21
N TRP A 120 1.93 16.74 13.41
CA TRP A 120 0.77 15.88 13.56
C TRP A 120 0.44 15.71 15.03
N SER A 121 -0.84 15.82 15.37
CA SER A 121 -1.34 15.38 16.67
C SER A 121 -1.24 13.86 16.79
N GLU A 122 -1.35 13.35 18.01
CA GLU A 122 -1.33 11.90 18.24
C GLU A 122 -2.50 11.19 17.55
N GLN A 123 -3.69 11.82 17.55
CA GLN A 123 -4.85 11.31 16.83
C GLN A 123 -4.60 11.26 15.31
N GLN A 124 -3.92 12.26 14.75
CA GLN A 124 -3.53 12.27 13.34
C GLN A 124 -2.49 11.18 13.02
N MET A 125 -1.53 10.93 13.92
CA MET A 125 -0.58 9.83 13.75
C MET A 125 -1.26 8.46 13.80
N ILE A 126 -2.22 8.26 14.70
CA ILE A 126 -3.06 7.06 14.75
C ILE A 126 -3.85 6.91 13.44
N TYR A 127 -4.41 8.01 12.93
CA TYR A 127 -5.14 8.00 11.67
C TYR A 127 -4.26 7.69 10.45
N ILE A 128 -3.04 8.24 10.37
CA ILE A 128 -2.06 7.90 9.32
C ILE A 128 -1.75 6.40 9.34
N ASN A 129 -1.46 5.85 10.53
CA ASN A 129 -1.24 4.43 10.71
C ASN A 129 -2.45 3.60 10.23
N GLN A 130 -3.66 3.97 10.67
CA GLN A 130 -4.88 3.27 10.29
C GLN A 130 -5.15 3.36 8.79
N LEU A 131 -4.88 4.50 8.15
CA LEU A 131 -5.04 4.67 6.71
C LEU A 131 -4.10 3.75 5.91
N HIS A 132 -2.85 3.61 6.35
CA HIS A 132 -1.92 2.64 5.77
C HIS A 132 -2.43 1.21 5.93
N LEU A 133 -2.76 0.79 7.16
CA LEU A 133 -3.24 -0.56 7.47
C LEU A 133 -4.50 -0.90 6.69
N THR A 134 -5.50 -0.01 6.68
CA THR A 134 -6.73 -0.19 5.91
C THR A 134 -6.44 -0.37 4.43
N THR A 135 -5.51 0.41 3.87
CA THR A 135 -5.10 0.25 2.47
C THR A 135 -4.52 -1.14 2.20
N VAL A 136 -3.61 -1.62 3.06
CA VAL A 136 -3.01 -2.96 2.93
C VAL A 136 -4.08 -4.05 3.04
N MET A 137 -4.98 -3.96 4.03
CA MET A 137 -6.01 -4.96 4.27
C MET A 137 -7.03 -5.05 3.13
N LEU A 138 -7.46 -3.90 2.58
CA LEU A 138 -8.38 -3.85 1.44
C LEU A 138 -7.77 -4.48 0.18
N LEU A 139 -6.48 -4.26 -0.05
CA LEU A 139 -5.80 -4.73 -1.27
C LEU A 139 -5.32 -6.17 -1.18
N THR A 140 -5.07 -6.68 0.02
CA THR A 140 -4.68 -8.09 0.23
C THR A 140 -5.90 -9.00 0.43
N GLY A 141 -7.12 -8.46 0.38
CA GLY A 141 -8.36 -9.22 0.45
C GLY A 141 -8.67 -9.78 1.85
N LYS A 142 -8.01 -9.27 2.89
CA LYS A 142 -8.28 -9.65 4.29
C LYS A 142 -9.56 -9.00 4.85
N ILE A 143 -10.24 -8.14 4.08
CA ILE A 143 -11.50 -7.50 4.47
C ILE A 143 -12.50 -7.59 3.31
N LYS A 144 -13.75 -8.01 3.60
CA LYS A 144 -14.91 -7.74 2.72
C LYS A 144 -15.77 -6.66 3.36
N LEU A 145 -15.98 -5.57 2.62
CA LEU A 145 -16.98 -4.56 2.97
C LEU A 145 -18.36 -5.12 2.58
N VAL A 146 -19.17 -5.50 3.57
CA VAL A 146 -20.56 -5.92 3.35
C VAL A 146 -21.46 -4.75 3.76
N GLU A 147 -21.94 -3.98 2.79
CA GLU A 147 -23.01 -3.01 3.04
C GLU A 147 -24.33 -3.77 3.23
N LYS A 148 -24.74 -3.97 4.48
CA LYS A 148 -26.14 -4.26 4.83
C LYS A 148 -26.78 -2.97 5.36
N GLN A 149 -27.92 -2.63 4.77
CA GLN A 149 -28.84 -1.55 5.10
C GLN A 149 -28.58 -0.84 6.45
N GLY A 150 -28.03 0.38 6.38
CA GLY A 150 -28.08 1.35 7.48
C GLY A 150 -26.82 1.48 8.35
N ASP A 151 -26.14 0.37 8.68
CA ASP A 151 -24.97 0.40 9.57
C ASP A 151 -23.81 -0.42 8.98
N LYS A 152 -22.71 0.29 8.65
CA LYS A 152 -21.52 -0.32 8.05
C LYS A 152 -20.75 -1.15 9.07
N GLN A 153 -21.00 -2.46 9.10
CA GLN A 153 -20.14 -3.42 9.80
C GLN A 153 -19.09 -4.00 8.84
N VAL A 154 -17.83 -3.97 9.27
CA VAL A 154 -16.68 -4.54 8.53
C VAL A 154 -16.52 -5.99 8.97
N VAL A 155 -16.91 -6.93 8.10
CA VAL A 155 -16.73 -8.37 8.34
C VAL A 155 -15.39 -8.80 7.74
N VAL A 156 -14.45 -9.19 8.61
CA VAL A 156 -13.17 -9.78 8.22
C VAL A 156 -13.40 -11.26 7.92
N GLU A 157 -13.66 -11.62 6.66
CA GLU A 157 -13.59 -13.01 6.22
C GLU A 157 -12.18 -13.29 5.69
N GLU A 158 -11.40 -14.10 6.39
CA GLU A 158 -10.19 -14.71 5.85
C GLU A 158 -10.55 -15.67 4.72
N ARG A 159 -10.60 -15.17 3.48
CA ARG A 159 -10.44 -16.05 2.33
C ARG A 159 -8.99 -16.51 2.31
N LYS A 160 -8.77 -17.82 2.31
CA LYS A 160 -7.57 -18.43 1.71
C LYS A 160 -7.58 -18.08 0.23
N SER A 161 -7.17 -16.86 -0.12
CA SER A 161 -6.85 -16.51 -1.49
C SER A 161 -5.80 -17.52 -1.95
N PRO A 162 -5.91 -18.09 -3.18
CA PRO A 162 -4.82 -18.88 -3.71
C PRO A 162 -3.57 -18.02 -3.63
N VAL A 163 -2.49 -18.58 -3.08
CA VAL A 163 -1.19 -17.92 -2.99
C VAL A 163 -0.89 -17.39 -4.39
N GLN A 164 -1.08 -16.08 -4.62
CA GLN A 164 -0.68 -15.49 -5.87
C GLN A 164 0.83 -15.58 -5.86
N THR A 165 1.36 -16.51 -6.65
CA THR A 165 2.79 -16.66 -6.86
C THR A 165 3.27 -15.40 -7.56
N CYS A 166 3.87 -14.51 -6.78
CA CYS A 166 4.52 -13.32 -7.29
C CYS A 166 5.70 -13.74 -8.19
N ALA A 167 5.64 -13.40 -9.48
CA ALA A 167 6.72 -13.68 -10.41
C ALA A 167 8.05 -13.06 -9.91
N PRO A 168 9.20 -13.72 -10.07
CA PRO A 168 10.49 -13.23 -9.53
C PRO A 168 10.81 -11.80 -9.96
N GLU A 169 10.58 -11.46 -11.23
CA GLU A 169 10.78 -10.10 -11.75
C GLU A 169 9.89 -9.06 -11.06
N TYR A 170 8.66 -9.43 -10.72
CA TYR A 170 7.74 -8.54 -10.02
C TYR A 170 8.16 -8.36 -8.55
N LYS A 171 8.64 -9.43 -7.91
CA LYS A 171 9.18 -9.40 -6.55
C LYS A 171 10.38 -8.44 -6.45
N GLU A 172 11.30 -8.52 -7.41
CA GLU A 172 12.46 -7.63 -7.48
C GLU A 172 12.04 -6.17 -7.68
N LYS A 173 11.09 -5.90 -8.58
CA LYS A 173 10.54 -4.54 -8.79
C LYS A 173 9.92 -3.96 -7.51
N VAL A 174 9.14 -4.75 -6.77
CA VAL A 174 8.55 -4.30 -5.49
C VAL A 174 9.64 -4.00 -4.47
N ALA A 175 10.65 -4.85 -4.35
CA ALA A 175 11.79 -4.63 -3.46
C ALA A 175 12.57 -3.36 -3.82
N GLN A 176 12.82 -3.12 -5.12
CA GLN A 176 13.52 -1.93 -5.60
C GLN A 176 12.73 -0.64 -5.30
N VAL A 177 11.43 -0.62 -5.59
CA VAL A 177 10.57 0.54 -5.30
C VAL A 177 10.58 0.86 -3.80
N ILE A 178 10.56 -0.16 -2.93
CA ILE A 178 10.66 0.03 -1.49
C ILE A 178 12.05 0.55 -1.09
N ALA A 179 13.12 -0.01 -1.64
CA ALA A 179 14.49 0.44 -1.35
C ALA A 179 14.69 1.91 -1.76
N ASP A 180 14.16 2.31 -2.91
CA ASP A 180 14.16 3.71 -3.37
C ASP A 180 13.35 4.62 -2.45
N TYR A 181 12.21 4.14 -1.94
CA TYR A 181 11.39 4.90 -1.00
C TYR A 181 12.07 5.04 0.37
N VAL A 182 12.70 3.98 0.87
CA VAL A 182 13.40 3.96 2.16
C VAL A 182 14.66 4.82 2.11
N SER A 183 15.46 4.72 1.04
CA SER A 183 16.72 5.47 0.90
C SER A 183 16.53 6.98 0.80
N LYS A 184 15.38 7.44 0.27
CA LYS A 184 15.00 8.87 0.27
C LYS A 184 14.55 9.36 1.66
N GLY A 185 14.53 8.48 2.66
CA GLY A 185 13.91 8.69 3.96
C GLY A 185 14.89 8.98 5.07
N PRO A 186 14.39 9.46 6.22
CA PRO A 186 15.20 9.53 7.41
C PRO A 186 15.73 8.12 7.74
N PRO A 187 16.96 8.02 8.27
CA PRO A 187 17.55 6.74 8.64
C PRO A 187 16.65 6.05 9.66
N ILE A 188 16.14 4.87 9.30
CA ILE A 188 15.25 4.09 10.14
C ILE A 188 16.11 3.43 11.23
N SER A 189 16.08 3.99 12.45
CA SER A 189 16.62 3.29 13.60
C SER A 189 15.79 2.03 13.85
N THR A 190 16.44 0.90 14.10
CA THR A 190 15.80 -0.36 14.49
C THR A 190 14.95 -0.21 15.78
N ALA A 191 15.11 0.90 16.50
CA ALA A 191 14.42 1.25 17.74
C ALA A 191 13.11 2.05 17.56
N MET A 192 12.59 2.24 16.35
CA MET A 192 11.21 2.75 16.20
C MET A 192 10.21 1.64 16.56
N GLU A 193 9.95 1.53 17.85
CA GLU A 193 8.82 0.79 18.41
C GLU A 193 7.53 1.37 17.84
N MET A 194 6.82 0.54 17.08
CA MET A 194 5.49 0.90 16.62
C MET A 194 4.53 0.99 17.79
N PRO A 195 3.63 1.97 17.78
CA PRO A 195 2.43 1.89 18.59
C PRO A 195 1.54 0.77 18.06
N GLY A 196 1.32 -0.28 18.87
CA GLY A 196 0.13 -1.14 18.77
C GLY A 196 0.21 -2.39 17.90
N ALA A 197 1.38 -3.00 17.70
CA ALA A 197 1.41 -4.42 17.35
C ALA A 197 1.10 -5.23 18.63
N PRO A 198 0.04 -6.05 18.68
CA PRO A 198 -0.16 -6.93 19.83
C PRO A 198 0.99 -7.93 19.87
N ASP A 199 1.78 -7.88 20.95
CA ASP A 199 2.81 -8.86 21.23
C ASP A 199 2.18 -10.25 21.31
N ALA A 200 2.70 -11.17 20.49
CA ALA A 200 2.32 -12.57 20.44
C ALA A 200 2.69 -13.38 21.71
N LYS A 201 2.94 -12.71 22.85
CA LYS A 201 3.38 -13.34 24.11
C LYS A 201 2.30 -13.48 25.19
N THR A 202 1.09 -12.98 24.98
CA THR A 202 0.02 -13.06 26.00
C THR A 202 -1.13 -13.99 25.60
N ALA A 203 -0.82 -15.10 24.93
CA ALA A 203 -1.81 -16.15 24.62
C ALA A 203 -1.59 -17.45 25.43
N ALA A 204 -0.72 -17.44 26.45
CA ALA A 204 -0.36 -18.64 27.22
C ALA A 204 -1.04 -18.76 28.60
N ASP A 205 -1.82 -17.77 29.06
CA ASP A 205 -2.47 -17.83 30.38
C ASP A 205 -3.96 -17.46 30.30
N VAL A 206 -4.75 -18.35 29.68
CA VAL A 206 -6.16 -18.49 30.06
C VAL A 206 -6.36 -19.94 30.47
N LYS A 207 -6.10 -20.15 31.75
CA LYS A 207 -6.37 -21.39 32.49
C LYS A 207 -7.86 -21.70 32.38
N THR A 208 -8.15 -22.89 31.88
CA THR A 208 -9.49 -23.47 31.74
C THR A 208 -10.08 -23.68 33.13
N GLU A 209 -11.24 -23.09 33.43
CA GLU A 209 -12.06 -23.44 34.60
C GLU A 209 -13.40 -24.03 34.12
N PRO A 210 -13.83 -25.19 34.66
CA PRO A 210 -14.90 -25.97 34.08
C PRO A 210 -16.30 -25.49 34.47
N ALA A 211 -17.23 -25.68 33.53
CA ALA A 211 -18.65 -25.38 33.66
C ALA A 211 -19.32 -26.10 34.84
N GLN A 212 -20.03 -25.35 35.69
CA GLN A 212 -20.97 -25.89 36.66
C GLN A 212 -22.36 -26.06 36.04
N LYS A 213 -22.88 -27.29 36.12
CA LYS A 213 -24.29 -27.63 35.94
C LYS A 213 -25.14 -26.96 37.03
N LYS A 214 -26.26 -26.36 36.63
CA LYS A 214 -27.55 -26.49 37.31
C LYS A 214 -28.69 -26.25 36.34
#